data_AF-Q56FM8-F1
#
_entry.id   AF-Q56FM8-F1
#
_cell.length_a   1.000
_cell.length_b   1.000
_cell.length_c   1.000
_cell.angle_alpha   90.00
_cell.angle_beta   90.00
_cell.angle_gamma   90.00
#
_symmetry.space_group_name_H-M   'P 1'
#
loop_
_entity.id
_entity.type
_entity.pdbx_description
1 polymer ?
#
loop_
_entity_poly.entity_id
_entity_poly.type
_entity_poly.pdbx_seq_one_letter_code
_entity_poly.pdbx_strand_id
1 'polypeptide(L)' 'EKTQGGLYIPDAAKEKPQKGKVEGIGDEVKSVKVGEVVLFDKYSGSKITMEGTEYLILKEEDILGVLTA' A
#
# COMPACT_ATOMS: atom_id res chain seq x y z
N GLU A 1 18.80 1.70 13.42
CA GLU A 1 20.27 1.58 13.71
C GLU A 1 20.78 2.81 14.45
N LYS A 2 21.61 2.64 15.48
CA LYS A 2 22.14 3.73 16.32
C LYS A 2 23.27 4.47 15.58
N THR A 3 23.18 5.79 15.44
CA THR A 3 24.34 6.63 15.12
C THR A 3 25.01 7.08 16.42
N GLN A 4 26.33 7.30 16.36
CA GLN A 4 27.23 7.54 17.52
C GLN A 4 26.97 8.85 18.32
N GLY A 5 25.84 9.53 18.13
CA GLY A 5 25.56 10.87 18.67
C GLY A 5 24.40 10.96 19.68
N GLY A 6 23.95 9.85 20.27
CA GLY A 6 22.89 9.88 21.29
C GLY A 6 21.49 10.30 20.79
N LEU A 7 21.33 10.61 19.51
CA LEU A 7 20.04 10.83 18.88
C LEU A 7 19.40 9.48 18.57
N TYR A 8 18.54 9.02 19.48
CA TYR A 8 17.62 7.92 19.21
C TYR A 8 16.62 8.43 18.17
N ILE A 9 16.85 8.14 16.90
CA ILE A 9 15.77 8.15 15.92
C ILE A 9 14.97 6.88 16.22
N PRO A 10 13.77 6.98 16.83
CA PRO A 10 12.94 5.80 16.96
C PRO A 10 12.73 5.25 15.55
N ASP A 11 13.05 3.98 15.33
CA ASP A 11 12.75 3.25 14.08
C ASP A 11 11.22 3.25 13.77
N ALA A 12 10.41 3.87 14.63
CA ALA A 12 8.97 4.08 14.54
C ALA A 12 8.53 5.10 13.47
N ALA A 13 9.44 5.88 12.86
CA ALA A 13 9.09 6.85 11.82
C ALA A 13 9.45 6.37 10.40
N LYS A 14 9.36 5.06 10.16
CA LYS A 14 9.27 4.54 8.79
C LYS A 14 7.88 3.98 8.63
N GLU A 15 6.91 4.86 8.33
CA GLU A 15 5.70 4.47 7.60
C GLU A 15 6.17 3.84 6.29
N LYS A 16 6.50 2.54 6.34
CA LYS A 16 6.92 1.80 5.16
C LYS A 16 5.65 1.61 4.34
N PRO A 17 5.56 2.23 3.15
CA PRO A 17 4.41 2.04 2.29
C PRO A 17 4.23 0.54 2.06
N GLN A 18 2.99 0.10 2.16
CA GLN A 18 2.63 -1.28 1.86
C GLN A 18 2.62 -1.44 0.34
N LYS A 19 2.98 -2.63 -0.11
CA LYS A 19 2.87 -3.01 -1.51
C LYS A 19 1.84 -4.13 -1.64
N GLY A 20 1.02 -4.05 -2.68
CA GLY A 20 0.02 -5.05 -2.98
C GLY A 20 -0.13 -5.22 -4.48
N LYS A 21 -0.54 -6.40 -4.90
CA LYS A 21 -0.87 -6.68 -6.28
C LYS A 21 -2.35 -6.40 -6.52
N VAL A 22 -2.66 -5.70 -7.59
CA VAL A 22 -4.04 -5.39 -7.98
C VAL A 22 -4.67 -6.65 -8.57
N GLU A 23 -5.61 -7.24 -7.83
CA GLU A 23 -6.37 -8.41 -8.31
C GLU A 23 -7.66 -8.00 -9.05
N GLY A 24 -8.16 -6.79 -8.82
CA GLY A 24 -9.35 -6.25 -9.48
C GLY A 24 -9.41 -4.73 -9.43
N ILE A 25 -10.07 -4.13 -10.42
CA ILE A 25 -10.31 -2.68 -10.52
C ILE A 25 -11.81 -2.45 -10.79
N GLY A 26 -12.36 -1.35 -10.27
CA GLY A 26 -13.70 -0.90 -10.66
C GLY A 26 -13.67 -0.20 -12.02
N ASP A 27 -14.81 -0.12 -12.71
CA ASP A 27 -14.94 0.48 -14.05
C ASP A 27 -14.41 1.92 -14.17
N GLU A 28 -14.47 2.69 -13.10
CA GLU A 28 -14.04 4.09 -13.08
C GLU A 28 -12.54 4.28 -12.83
N VAL A 29 -11.85 3.23 -12.36
CA VAL A 29 -10.41 3.26 -12.04
C VAL A 29 -9.61 3.12 -13.33
N LYS A 30 -8.78 4.11 -13.64
CA LYS A 30 -7.99 4.14 -14.89
C LYS A 30 -6.49 4.27 -14.64
N SER A 31 -6.11 4.69 -13.44
CA SER A 31 -4.70 4.95 -13.10
C SER A 31 -3.91 3.67 -12.77
N VAL A 32 -4.59 2.53 -12.63
CA VAL A 32 -3.97 1.21 -12.34
C VAL A 32 -4.62 0.10 -13.15
N LYS A 33 -3.88 -0.98 -13.37
CA LYS A 33 -4.36 -2.18 -14.07
C LYS A 33 -4.27 -3.43 -13.20
N VAL A 34 -5.14 -4.39 -13.48
CA VAL A 34 -5.07 -5.73 -12.88
C VAL A 34 -3.72 -6.36 -13.21
N GLY A 35 -3.05 -6.86 -12.18
CA GLY A 35 -1.72 -7.47 -12.27
C GLY A 35 -0.57 -6.53 -11.91
N GLU A 36 -0.79 -5.22 -11.82
CA GLU A 36 0.24 -4.27 -11.39
C GLU A 36 0.46 -4.31 -9.88
N VAL A 37 1.67 -3.92 -9.45
CA VAL A 37 2.00 -3.77 -8.04
C VAL A 37 1.88 -2.30 -7.68
N VAL A 38 1.09 -1.99 -6.67
CA VAL A 38 0.85 -0.63 -6.21
C VAL A 38 1.42 -0.44 -4.81
N LEU A 39 1.88 0.77 -4.53
CA LEU A 39 2.27 1.24 -3.21
C LEU A 39 1.15 2.07 -2.62
N PHE A 40 0.80 1.79 -1.38
CA PHE A 40 -0.24 2.50 -0.64
C PHE A 40 0.14 2.59 0.84
N ASP A 41 -0.46 3.53 1.55
CA ASP A 41 -0.22 3.64 2.98
C ASP A 41 -0.93 2.53 3.76
N LYS A 42 -0.35 2.08 4.89
CA LYS A 42 -0.94 1.03 5.73
C LYS A 42 -2.28 1.43 6.33
N TYR A 43 -2.51 2.73 6.51
CA TYR A 43 -3.76 3.26 7.07
C TYR A 43 -4.85 3.46 6.01
N SER A 44 -4.50 3.36 4.73
CA SER A 44 -5.44 3.54 3.63
C SER A 44 -6.14 2.24 3.25
N GLY A 45 -7.42 2.36 2.90
CA GLY A 45 -8.25 1.27 2.40
C GLY A 45 -9.17 0.62 3.42
N SER A 46 -10.06 -0.22 2.91
CA SER A 46 -11.03 -1.01 3.68
C SER A 46 -10.77 -2.49 3.47
N LYS A 47 -10.59 -3.22 4.57
CA LYS A 47 -10.45 -4.68 4.53
C LYS A 47 -11.81 -5.32 4.31
N ILE A 48 -11.87 -6.25 3.38
CA ILE A 48 -13.06 -7.07 3.12
C ILE A 48 -12.64 -8.53 3.06
N THR A 49 -13.46 -9.41 3.60
CA THR A 49 -13.24 -10.86 3.49
C THR A 49 -14.29 -11.43 2.55
N MET A 50 -13.85 -12.05 1.46
CA MET A 50 -14.70 -12.71 0.49
C MET A 50 -14.20 -14.15 0.32
N GLU A 51 -15.10 -15.12 0.44
CA GLU A 51 -14.79 -16.54 0.23
C GLU A 51 -13.61 -17.06 1.07
N GLY A 52 -13.43 -16.52 2.28
CA GLY A 52 -12.33 -16.86 3.19
C GLY A 52 -10.99 -16.21 2.84
N THR A 53 -10.94 -15.37 1.80
CA THR A 53 -9.76 -14.58 1.42
C THR A 53 -9.92 -13.12 1.86
N GLU A 54 -8.89 -12.57 2.48
CA GLU A 54 -8.86 -11.18 2.92
C GLU A 54 -8.32 -10.30 1.79
N TYR A 55 -9.15 -9.36 1.33
CA TYR A 55 -8.81 -8.36 0.32
C TYR A 55 -8.76 -6.97 0.97
N LEU A 56 -7.98 -6.08 0.37
CA LEU A 56 -7.91 -4.68 0.75
C LEU A 56 -8.41 -3.84 -0.42
N ILE A 57 -9.52 -3.15 -0.21
CA ILE A 57 -10.06 -2.18 -1.18
C ILE A 57 -9.36 -0.85 -0.93
N LEU A 58 -8.70 -0.32 -1.95
CA LEU A 58 -8.05 0.98 -1.93
C LEU A 58 -8.76 1.91 -2.91
N LYS A 59 -8.82 3.21 -2.56
CA LYS A 59 -9.24 4.23 -3.51
C LYS A 59 -8.04 4.65 -4.36
N GLU A 60 -8.32 5.15 -5.57
CA GLU A 60 -7.27 5.61 -6.48
C GLU A 60 -6.42 6.75 -5.87
N GLU A 61 -7.03 7.63 -5.07
CA GLU A 61 -6.37 8.74 -4.36
C GLU A 61 -5.37 8.30 -3.27
N ASP A 62 -5.54 7.09 -2.72
CA ASP A 62 -4.70 6.54 -1.66
C ASP A 62 -3.45 5.83 -2.20
N ILE A 63 -3.36 5.66 -3.53
CA ILE A 63 -2.25 4.98 -4.17
C ILE A 63 -1.09 5.96 -4.32
N LEU A 64 0.01 5.68 -3.62
CA LEU A 64 1.24 6.49 -3.66
C LEU A 64 1.99 6.34 -4.98
N GLY A 65 1.85 5.20 -5.65
CA GLY A 65 2.43 4.96 -6.96
C GLY A 65 2.32 3.52 -7.44
N VAL A 66 2.58 3.32 -8.74
CA VAL A 66 2.59 2.01 -9.39
C VAL A 66 4.04 1.57 -9.62
N LEU A 67 4.40 0.41 -9.11
CA LEU A 67 5.66 -0.28 -9.37
C LEU A 67 5.52 -1.07 -10.68
N THR A 68 5.78 -0.39 -11.79
CA THR A 68 5.96 -1.04 -13.09
C THR A 68 7.41 -1.53 -13.21
N ALA A 69 7.57 -2.79 -13.64
CA ALA A 69 8.87 -3.37 -14.00
C ALA A 69 9.15 -3.12 -15.48
#